data_AF-A0A9Q4D078-F1
#
_entry.id   AF-A0A9Q4D078-F1
#
_cell.length_a   1.000
_cell.length_b   1.000
_cell.length_c   1.000
_cell.angle_alpha   90.00
_cell.angle_beta   90.00
_cell.angle_gamma   90.00
#
_symmetry.space_group_name_H-M   'P 1'
#
loop_
_entity.id
_entity.type
_entity.pdbx_description
1 polymer ?
#
loop_
_entity_poly.entity_id
_entity_poly.type
_entity_poly.pdbx_seq_one_letter_code
_entity_poly.pdbx_strand_id
1 'polypeptide(L)'
;PISCPDNLAFDSEGNLWISTDGAPGKIGFGDALHKVTLEGRNRGRVEQFLSVPVDAETCGPVIHDRDNSVFVNVQHPGEDGKWGQQNSYFPDYLPASGPVQVGDRVAAPRPSVVQVFSTSGNNGRGTGRGRGH
;
A
#
# COMPACT_ATOMS: atom_id res chain seq x y z
N PRO A 1 -8.64 12.80 3.46
CA PRO A 1 -7.73 13.96 3.31
C PRO A 1 -6.34 13.41 2.97
N ILE A 2 -5.51 14.15 2.24
CA ILE A 2 -4.15 13.75 1.88
C ILE A 2 -3.17 14.84 2.35
N SER A 3 -1.97 14.44 2.77
CA SER A 3 -0.85 15.34 3.08
C SER A 3 0.47 14.64 2.77
N CYS A 4 1.55 15.42 2.67
CA CYS A 4 2.90 14.92 2.45
C CYS A 4 3.01 13.90 1.28
N PRO A 5 2.56 14.28 0.07
CA PRO A 5 2.73 13.41 -1.09
C PRO A 5 4.23 13.22 -1.38
N ASP A 6 4.61 11.99 -1.70
CA ASP A 6 5.98 11.63 -2.06
C ASP A 6 6.01 10.96 -3.45
N ASN A 7 5.72 9.67 -3.55
CA ASN A 7 5.87 8.95 -4.81
C ASN A 7 4.60 9.00 -5.67
N LEU A 8 4.81 8.90 -6.99
CA LEU A 8 3.76 8.96 -8.00
C LEU A 8 3.82 7.75 -8.93
N ALA A 9 2.66 7.24 -9.32
CA ALA A 9 2.51 6.23 -10.36
C ALA A 9 1.25 6.49 -11.20
N PHE A 10 1.17 5.89 -12.37
CA PHE A 10 -0.03 5.93 -13.22
C PHE A 10 -0.53 4.52 -13.50
N ASP A 11 -1.85 4.36 -13.55
CA ASP A 11 -2.48 3.10 -13.96
C ASP A 11 -2.81 3.06 -15.46
N SER A 12 -3.36 1.93 -15.92
CA SER A 12 -3.70 1.74 -17.33
C SER A 12 -4.81 2.64 -17.85
N GLU A 13 -5.63 3.19 -16.95
CA GLU A 13 -6.75 4.09 -17.24
C GLU A 13 -6.33 5.57 -17.17
N GLY A 14 -5.06 5.85 -16.84
CA GLY A 14 -4.53 7.21 -16.74
C GLY A 14 -4.82 7.91 -15.42
N ASN A 15 -5.25 7.19 -14.37
CA ASN A 15 -5.37 7.78 -13.04
C ASN A 15 -3.99 7.96 -12.41
N LEU A 16 -3.85 9.02 -11.60
CA LEU A 16 -2.64 9.26 -10.82
C LEU A 16 -2.76 8.54 -9.47
N TRP A 17 -1.69 7.90 -9.03
CA TRP A 17 -1.56 7.28 -7.73
C TRP A 17 -0.48 8.01 -6.94
N ILE A 18 -0.77 8.35 -5.69
CA ILE A 18 0.07 9.17 -4.81
C ILE A 18 0.28 8.41 -3.51
N SER A 19 1.54 8.14 -3.16
CA SER A 19 1.90 7.64 -1.84
C SER A 19 2.29 8.80 -0.93
N THR A 20 2.18 8.61 0.39
CA THR A 20 2.49 9.64 1.38
C THR A 20 3.58 9.18 2.35
N ASP A 21 4.37 10.15 2.81
CA ASP A 21 5.36 10.03 3.88
C ASP A 21 5.21 11.21 4.85
N GLY A 22 4.75 10.96 6.07
CA GLY A 22 4.61 11.96 7.13
C GLY A 22 3.19 12.49 7.30
N ALA A 23 2.17 11.85 6.71
CA ALA A 23 0.77 12.15 7.01
C ALA A 23 0.41 12.05 8.52
N PRO A 24 0.97 11.11 9.30
CA PRO A 24 0.68 11.00 10.73
C PRO A 24 0.99 12.30 11.49
N GLY A 25 2.13 12.92 11.20
CA GLY A 25 2.58 14.15 11.85
C GLY A 25 1.86 15.42 11.40
N LYS A 26 1.14 15.40 10.26
CA LYS A 26 0.46 16.58 9.71
C LYS A 26 -1.05 16.56 9.88
N ILE A 27 -1.67 15.41 9.65
CA ILE A 27 -3.13 15.25 9.65
C ILE A 27 -3.62 14.14 10.57
N GLY A 28 -2.72 13.45 11.29
CA GLY A 28 -3.08 12.42 12.27
C GLY A 28 -3.57 11.10 11.67
N PHE A 29 -3.38 10.89 10.36
CA PHE A 29 -3.72 9.64 9.67
C PHE A 29 -2.46 8.90 9.27
N GLY A 30 -2.51 7.56 9.27
CA GLY A 30 -1.43 6.73 8.73
C GLY A 30 -1.09 7.11 7.30
N ASP A 31 0.17 6.92 6.91
CA ASP A 31 0.55 7.07 5.52
C ASP A 31 -0.18 6.07 4.62
N ALA A 32 -0.40 6.46 3.37
CA ALA A 32 -1.37 5.80 2.52
C ALA A 32 -1.07 5.95 1.03
N LEU A 33 -1.64 5.02 0.26
CA LEU A 33 -1.74 5.15 -1.19
C LEU A 33 -3.12 5.73 -1.55
N HIS A 34 -3.12 6.76 -2.39
CA HIS A 34 -4.32 7.43 -2.87
C HIS A 34 -4.41 7.34 -4.39
N LYS A 35 -5.62 7.17 -4.92
CA LYS A 35 -5.95 7.27 -6.33
C LYS A 35 -6.58 8.64 -6.61
N VAL A 36 -6.17 9.28 -7.69
CA VAL A 36 -6.70 10.55 -8.18
C VAL A 36 -7.19 10.36 -9.61
N THR A 37 -8.49 10.52 -9.81
CA THR A 37 -9.08 10.49 -11.16
C THR A 37 -8.68 11.77 -11.91
N LEU A 38 -8.12 11.65 -13.12
CA LEU A 38 -7.62 12.81 -13.87
C LEU A 38 -8.57 13.33 -14.95
N GLU A 39 -9.60 12.56 -15.31
CA GLU A 39 -10.51 12.89 -16.41
C GLU A 39 -11.99 12.71 -16.03
N GLY A 40 -12.86 13.25 -16.90
CA GLY A 40 -14.31 13.14 -16.76
C GLY A 40 -14.89 13.88 -15.55
N ARG A 41 -16.13 13.52 -15.18
CA ARG A 41 -16.90 14.20 -14.12
C ARG A 41 -16.25 14.13 -12.73
N ASN A 42 -15.39 13.14 -12.50
CA ASN A 42 -14.73 12.89 -11.23
C ASN A 42 -13.30 13.43 -11.20
N ARG A 43 -12.88 14.21 -12.22
CA ARG A 43 -11.53 14.79 -12.27
C ARG A 43 -11.19 15.53 -10.97
N GLY A 44 -10.03 15.20 -10.40
CA GLY A 44 -9.53 15.73 -9.13
C GLY A 44 -10.05 15.02 -7.89
N ARG A 45 -10.92 14.00 -8.02
CA ARG A 45 -11.40 13.21 -6.89
C ARG A 45 -10.26 12.33 -6.37
N VAL A 46 -9.90 12.56 -5.10
CA VAL A 46 -8.89 11.79 -4.36
C VAL A 46 -9.61 10.73 -3.52
N GLU A 47 -9.17 9.50 -3.64
CA GLU A 47 -9.70 8.34 -2.91
C GLU A 47 -8.55 7.58 -2.27
N GLN A 48 -8.64 7.30 -0.98
CA GLN A 48 -7.67 6.46 -0.30
C GLN A 48 -7.91 4.99 -0.70
N PHE A 49 -6.84 4.31 -1.14
CA PHE A 49 -6.89 2.92 -1.53
C PHE A 49 -6.46 1.99 -0.38
N LEU A 50 -5.37 2.31 0.30
CA LEU A 50 -4.88 1.61 1.50
C LEU A 50 -4.14 2.58 2.42
N SER A 51 -3.96 2.19 3.67
CA SER A 51 -3.02 2.80 4.61
C SER A 51 -2.02 1.76 5.12
N VAL A 52 -0.80 2.19 5.47
CA VAL A 52 0.24 1.31 6.01
C VAL A 52 0.21 1.28 7.55
N PRO A 53 0.91 0.31 8.18
CA PRO A 53 1.00 0.21 9.64
C PRO A 53 1.59 1.45 10.32
N VAL A 54 1.47 1.49 11.65
CA VAL A 54 2.00 2.57 12.49
C VAL A 54 3.50 2.80 12.26
N ASP A 55 3.87 4.08 12.26
CA ASP A 55 5.22 4.62 12.01
C ASP A 55 5.86 4.10 10.71
N ALA A 56 5.06 3.64 9.75
CA ALA A 56 5.52 3.32 8.40
C ALA A 56 5.09 4.43 7.44
N GLU A 57 5.86 4.61 6.36
CA GLU A 57 5.43 5.35 5.17
C GLU A 57 4.96 4.38 4.07
N THR A 58 4.15 4.90 3.14
CA THR A 58 3.83 4.17 1.91
C THR A 58 4.77 4.66 0.81
N CYS A 59 5.52 3.75 0.18
CA CYS A 59 6.42 4.14 -0.91
C CYS A 59 6.49 3.12 -2.06
N GLY A 60 7.09 3.55 -3.17
CA GLY A 60 7.35 2.75 -4.37
C GLY A 60 6.12 2.02 -4.95
N PRO A 61 4.98 2.69 -5.21
CA PRO A 61 3.82 2.02 -5.77
C PRO A 61 4.08 1.52 -7.20
N VAL A 62 3.71 0.28 -7.48
CA VAL A 62 3.65 -0.29 -8.83
C VAL A 62 2.23 -0.74 -9.12
N ILE A 63 1.60 -0.14 -10.13
CA ILE A 63 0.20 -0.38 -10.47
C ILE A 63 0.11 -1.34 -11.67
N HIS A 64 -0.17 -2.60 -11.39
CA HIS A 64 -0.45 -3.67 -12.36
C HIS A 64 -1.97 -3.94 -12.40
N ASP A 65 -2.76 -2.90 -12.62
CA ASP A 65 -4.22 -2.95 -12.57
C ASP A 65 -4.85 -3.90 -13.60
N ARG A 66 -4.24 -4.03 -14.78
CA ARG A 66 -4.63 -5.05 -15.79
C ARG A 66 -4.45 -6.48 -15.29
N ASP A 67 -3.50 -6.70 -14.39
CA ASP A 67 -3.23 -7.99 -13.74
C ASP A 67 -3.89 -8.08 -12.35
N ASN A 68 -4.83 -7.17 -12.07
CA ASN A 68 -5.56 -7.09 -10.79
C ASN A 68 -4.61 -6.99 -9.57
N SER A 69 -3.48 -6.30 -9.72
CA SER A 69 -2.44 -6.23 -8.69
C SER A 69 -1.92 -4.82 -8.49
N VAL A 70 -1.78 -4.42 -7.24
CA VAL A 70 -1.07 -3.20 -6.82
C VAL A 70 0.01 -3.62 -5.83
N PHE A 71 1.23 -3.16 -6.04
CA PHE A 71 2.33 -3.37 -5.09
C PHE A 71 2.68 -2.06 -4.41
N VAL A 72 2.91 -2.10 -3.10
CA VAL A 72 3.46 -0.99 -2.32
C VAL A 72 4.55 -1.49 -1.40
N ASN A 73 5.48 -0.62 -1.03
CA ASN A 73 6.42 -0.87 0.05
C ASN A 73 5.88 -0.26 1.34
N VAL A 74 5.92 -1.05 2.41
CA VAL A 74 5.82 -0.57 3.79
C VAL A 74 7.24 -0.33 4.26
N GLN A 75 7.67 0.94 4.30
CA GLN A 75 9.02 1.27 4.75
C GLN A 75 9.04 1.59 6.24
N HIS A 76 10.14 1.22 6.90
CA HIS A 76 10.46 1.46 8.32
C HIS A 76 9.29 1.34 9.31
N PRO A 77 8.47 0.27 9.28
CA PRO A 77 7.37 0.14 10.24
C PRO A 77 7.90 0.20 11.67
N GLY A 78 7.31 1.04 12.52
CA GLY A 78 7.76 1.21 13.90
C GLY A 78 9.10 1.95 14.06
N GLU A 79 9.46 2.89 13.18
CA GLU A 79 10.75 3.62 13.17
C GLU A 79 11.19 4.12 14.57
N ASP A 80 10.24 4.61 15.38
CA ASP A 80 10.51 5.16 16.73
C ASP A 80 10.44 4.12 17.87
N GLY A 81 10.31 2.83 17.53
CA GLY A 81 10.30 1.73 18.49
C GLY A 81 11.68 1.43 19.08
N LYS A 82 11.70 0.66 20.17
CA LYS A 82 12.95 0.15 20.78
C LYS A 82 12.96 -1.38 20.80
N TRP A 83 14.14 -1.98 20.93
CA TRP A 83 14.25 -3.41 21.15
C TRP A 83 13.42 -3.85 22.37
N GLY A 84 12.55 -4.84 22.19
CA GLY A 84 11.62 -5.31 23.22
C GLY A 84 10.41 -4.40 23.50
N GLN A 85 10.33 -3.20 22.89
CA GLN A 85 9.26 -2.21 23.04
C GLN A 85 8.92 -1.64 21.65
N GLN A 86 8.38 -2.52 20.80
CA GLN A 86 8.09 -2.20 19.41
C GLN A 86 6.76 -1.46 19.29
N ASN A 87 6.73 -0.42 18.45
CA ASN A 87 5.48 0.29 18.13
C ASN A 87 4.67 -0.49 17.08
N SER A 88 5.34 -1.16 16.15
CA SER A 88 4.74 -2.00 15.12
C SER A 88 5.23 -3.44 15.24
N TYR A 89 4.37 -4.39 14.89
CA TYR A 89 4.73 -5.82 14.80
C TYR A 89 4.61 -6.34 13.36
N PHE A 90 4.38 -5.45 12.40
CA PHE A 90 4.26 -5.82 11.00
C PHE A 90 5.59 -6.37 10.44
N PRO A 91 5.59 -7.42 9.60
CA PRO A 91 4.42 -8.11 9.04
C PRO A 91 3.96 -9.34 9.84
N ASP A 92 4.79 -9.83 10.77
CA ASP A 92 4.64 -11.18 11.33
C ASP A 92 3.75 -11.23 12.60
N TYR A 93 3.53 -10.08 13.23
CA TYR A 93 2.71 -9.87 14.42
C TYR A 93 3.06 -10.78 15.60
N LEU A 94 4.33 -11.17 15.75
CA LEU A 94 4.81 -11.89 16.92
C LEU A 94 5.10 -10.92 18.08
N PRO A 95 4.73 -11.26 19.33
CA PRO A 95 4.95 -10.38 20.48
C PRO A 95 6.43 -10.30 20.84
N ALA A 96 6.88 -9.12 21.26
CA ALA A 96 8.27 -8.88 21.65
C ALA A 96 8.71 -9.64 22.91
N SER A 97 7.76 -10.12 23.74
CA SER A 97 8.04 -10.93 24.93
C SER A 97 8.26 -12.42 24.62
N GLY A 98 8.00 -12.85 23.39
CA GLY A 98 8.13 -14.23 22.95
C GLY A 98 9.51 -14.57 22.38
N PRO A 99 9.66 -15.76 21.78
CA PRO A 99 10.85 -16.09 21.00
C PRO A 99 11.02 -15.11 19.83
N VAL A 100 12.28 -14.74 19.55
CA VAL A 100 12.64 -13.82 18.45
C VAL A 100 12.18 -14.34 17.09
N GLN A 101 12.12 -15.66 16.91
CA GLN A 101 11.69 -16.28 15.65
C GLN A 101 10.86 -17.54 15.93
N VAL A 102 9.79 -17.72 15.16
CA VAL A 102 8.93 -18.91 15.16
C VAL A 102 8.71 -19.35 13.72
N GLY A 103 9.46 -20.38 13.29
CA GLY A 103 9.48 -20.77 11.89
C GLY A 103 10.09 -19.68 11.01
N ASP A 104 9.33 -19.19 10.05
CA ASP A 104 9.67 -18.12 9.11
C ASP A 104 9.35 -16.70 9.61
N ARG A 105 8.60 -16.61 10.73
CA ARG A 105 8.15 -15.35 11.33
C ARG A 105 9.15 -14.82 12.35
N VAL A 106 9.34 -13.51 12.37
CA VAL A 106 10.29 -12.81 13.25
C VAL A 106 9.54 -11.79 14.12
N ALA A 107 9.83 -11.75 15.43
CA ALA A 107 9.29 -10.79 16.38
C ALA A 107 10.03 -9.44 16.28
N ALA A 108 10.03 -8.84 15.09
CA ALA A 108 10.59 -7.52 14.82
C ALA A 108 9.84 -6.84 13.66
N PRO A 109 9.67 -5.51 13.70
CA PRO A 109 9.17 -4.77 12.55
C PRO A 109 10.09 -4.96 11.34
N ARG A 110 9.52 -5.20 10.16
CA ARG A 110 10.30 -5.41 8.93
C ARG A 110 9.72 -4.66 7.74
N PRO A 111 10.53 -3.85 7.03
CA PRO A 111 10.15 -3.34 5.72
C PRO A 111 9.76 -4.48 4.79
N SER A 112 8.65 -4.33 4.06
CA SER A 112 8.10 -5.38 3.21
C SER A 112 7.43 -4.83 1.97
N VAL A 113 7.46 -5.62 0.89
CA VAL A 113 6.61 -5.39 -0.29
C VAL A 113 5.26 -6.07 -0.05
N VAL A 114 4.16 -5.34 -0.24
CA VAL A 114 2.80 -5.84 -0.09
C VAL A 114 2.12 -5.84 -1.46
N GLN A 115 1.57 -6.98 -1.85
CA GLN A 115 0.66 -7.09 -2.99
C GLN A 115 -0.79 -6.99 -2.52
N VAL A 116 -1.54 -6.06 -3.11
CA VAL A 116 -2.99 -5.93 -2.95
C VAL A 116 -3.66 -6.34 -4.25
N PHE A 117 -4.60 -7.28 -4.17
CA PHE A 117 -5.35 -7.77 -5.32
C PHE A 117 -6.80 -8.05 -4.93
N SER A 118 -7.73 -7.94 -5.89
CA SER A 118 -9.12 -8.30 -5.64
C SER A 118 -9.31 -9.82 -5.74
N THR A 119 -9.97 -10.44 -4.77
CA THR A 119 -10.32 -11.88 -4.82
C THR A 119 -11.50 -12.18 -5.72
N SER A 120 -12.30 -11.17 -6.10
CA SER A 120 -13.44 -11.31 -7.01
C SER A 120 -13.04 -11.21 -8.50
N GLY A 121 -11.78 -10.87 -8.78
CA GLY A 121 -11.22 -10.76 -10.12
C GLY A 121 -11.73 -9.54 -10.90
N ASN A 122 -10.83 -8.88 -11.64
CA ASN A 122 -11.19 -7.86 -12.61
C ASN A 122 -11.51 -8.54 -13.96
N ASN A 123 -12.56 -9.38 -13.98
CA ASN A 123 -13.07 -9.94 -15.24
C ASN A 123 -13.82 -8.86 -15.99
N GLY A 124 -13.07 -7.91 -16.58
CA GLY A 124 -13.57 -7.11 -17.67
C GLY A 124 -14.12 -8.07 -18.72
N ARG A 125 -15.45 -8.09 -18.89
CA ARG A 125 -16.13 -8.78 -19.99
C ARG A 125 -15.74 -8.10 -21.30
N GLY A 126 -14.54 -8.38 -21.78
CA GLY A 126 -14.14 -8.16 -23.15
C GLY A 126 -14.90 -9.16 -24.00
N THR A 127 -15.94 -8.71 -24.69
CA THR A 127 -16.59 -9.46 -25.77
C THR A 127 -15.68 -9.48 -27.01
N GLY A 128 -14.47 -10.00 -26.84
CA GLY A 128 -13.54 -10.23 -27.94
C GLY A 128 -13.89 -11.53 -28.64
N ARG A 129 -14.69 -11.46 -29.71
CA ARG A 129 -14.75 -12.54 -30.71
C ARG A 129 -13.39 -12.63 -31.41
N GLY A 130 -12.43 -13.31 -30.79
CA GLY A 130 -11.19 -13.76 -31.43
C GLY A 130 -11.47 -15.06 -32.19
N ARG A 131 -11.44 -15.01 -33.52
CA ARG A 131 -11.40 -16.22 -34.36
C ARG A 131 -10.09 -16.95 -34.08
N GLY A 132 -10.18 -18.26 -33.89
CA GLY A 132 -9.07 -19.13 -33.55
C GLY A 132 -8.09 -19.40 -34.68
N HIS A 133 -6.98 -20.00 -34.28
CA HIS A 133 -6.26 -21.03 -35.00
C HIS A 133 -6.20 -22.25 -34.09
#